data_AF-A0A1S1H3E6-F1
#
_entry.id   AF-A0A1S1H3E6-F1
#
_cell.length_a   1.000
_cell.length_b   1.000
_cell.length_c   1.000
_cell.angle_alpha   90.00
_cell.angle_beta   90.00
_cell.angle_gamma   90.00
#
_symmetry.space_group_name_H-M   'P 1'
#
loop_
_entity.id
_entity.type
_entity.pdbx_description
1 polymer ?
#
loop_
_entity_poly.entity_id
_entity_poly.type
_entity_poly.pdbx_seq_one_letter_code
_entity_poly.pdbx_strand_id
1 'polypeptide(L)'
;MKDKRVLGGLLVLFFSFFTFGCRNHSGNDMSLSTSVSQSITDEQTSVESKKSFKEFYKPVFDNYQKILSTPKDVNAIADLYKSLQGTERPINSWSVENAIYQADKIRYAYADLNQDGVEELLVGIEQSSGEYFISGLYYLVNEKPILLAEGFVAGHGGARNSMNIYKDGDILELSWSSGSGEGRGVLYHMNPNQQAANKIQEQNIRVPGNKSLHSDFGKSESELMNFNQLDWQKFEGSSGSTTITGEKQKAPWNASKSAKLEAFIKGWGERLGQPNYKKGISGGDVGADHLYTLRDDGPSEKMNAEYTDTGLGNAQYRIVERYSNWDKYPDVHSYFFAITNTGETIVFHSPTTNGGIMYLKPTENTEIQAEFKRLVEEE
;
A
#
# COMPACT_ATOMS: atom_id res chain seq x y z
N MET A 1 -18.41 -39.95 -34.46
CA MET A 1 -17.97 -38.95 -35.45
C MET A 1 -17.10 -37.95 -34.68
N LYS A 2 -15.80 -37.93 -35.00
CA LYS A 2 -14.70 -37.08 -34.49
C LYS A 2 -14.38 -37.11 -32.99
N ASP A 3 -13.52 -38.07 -32.64
CA ASP A 3 -12.43 -37.90 -31.68
C ASP A 3 -11.44 -36.80 -32.10
N LYS A 4 -10.78 -36.15 -31.13
CA LYS A 4 -9.32 -36.09 -31.03
C LYS A 4 -8.84 -35.56 -29.67
N ARG A 5 -8.00 -36.37 -29.04
CA ARG A 5 -7.08 -36.06 -27.93
C ARG A 5 -5.91 -35.18 -28.41
N VAL A 6 -5.10 -34.75 -27.43
CA VAL A 6 -3.68 -34.32 -27.51
C VAL A 6 -3.53 -32.81 -27.82
N LEU A 7 -2.80 -31.98 -27.05
CA LEU A 7 -1.37 -32.08 -26.75
C LEU A 7 -0.98 -31.20 -25.55
N GLY A 8 -0.32 -31.79 -24.55
CA GLY A 8 0.56 -31.05 -23.64
C GLY A 8 1.85 -30.70 -24.35
N GLY A 9 2.33 -29.46 -24.17
CA GLY A 9 3.62 -28.99 -24.67
C GLY A 9 4.47 -28.49 -23.51
N LEU A 10 5.49 -29.28 -23.16
CA LEU A 10 6.63 -28.88 -22.34
C LEU A 10 7.83 -28.77 -23.31
N LEU A 11 8.42 -27.58 -23.43
CA LEU A 11 9.69 -27.29 -24.13
C LEU A 11 10.16 -25.90 -23.63
N VAL A 12 11.14 -25.74 -22.73
CA VAL A 12 12.60 -25.96 -22.78
C VAL A 12 13.34 -25.09 -23.82
N LEU A 13 13.82 -23.95 -23.32
CA LEU A 13 15.18 -23.36 -23.36
C LEU A 13 15.83 -22.72 -24.63
N PHE A 14 16.54 -21.63 -24.28
CA PHE A 14 17.77 -21.00 -24.81
C PHE A 14 17.75 -20.21 -26.13
N PHE A 15 18.18 -18.94 -26.05
CA PHE A 15 19.39 -18.46 -26.74
C PHE A 15 20.00 -17.26 -26.00
N SER A 16 21.06 -17.55 -25.24
CA SER A 16 22.08 -16.60 -24.81
C SER A 16 23.09 -16.46 -25.94
N PHE A 17 23.23 -15.25 -26.51
CA PHE A 17 24.41 -14.88 -27.28
C PHE A 17 25.17 -13.79 -26.51
N PHE A 18 26.21 -14.22 -25.81
CA PHE A 18 27.33 -13.34 -25.45
C PHE A 18 28.33 -13.36 -26.59
N THR A 19 28.60 -12.18 -27.16
CA THR A 19 29.86 -11.92 -27.87
C THR A 19 30.51 -10.70 -27.25
N PHE A 20 31.56 -10.96 -26.46
CA PHE A 20 32.55 -9.97 -26.05
C PHE A 20 33.69 -9.99 -27.09
N GLY A 21 34.01 -8.83 -27.63
CA GLY A 21 35.18 -8.50 -28.46
C GLY A 21 35.06 -7.01 -28.80
N CYS A 22 36.00 -6.11 -28.51
CA CYS A 22 37.44 -6.19 -28.74
C CYS A 22 38.28 -5.44 -27.68
N ARG A 23 39.57 -5.75 -27.78
CA ARG A 23 40.72 -5.45 -26.92
C ARG A 23 41.37 -4.10 -27.25
N ASN A 24 42.06 -3.55 -26.24
CA ASN A 24 42.96 -2.38 -26.23
C ASN A 24 43.89 -2.22 -27.44
N HIS A 25 44.15 -0.96 -27.80
CA HIS A 25 45.42 -0.55 -28.38
C HIS A 25 46.04 0.61 -27.59
N SER A 26 47.23 0.33 -27.05
CA SER A 26 48.15 1.27 -26.43
C SER A 26 49.01 1.96 -27.50
N GLY A 27 49.27 3.25 -27.33
CA GLY A 27 50.34 3.97 -28.02
C GLY A 27 50.89 5.07 -27.11
N ASN A 28 52.12 4.88 -26.66
CA ASN A 28 52.97 5.86 -25.97
C ASN A 28 53.19 7.11 -26.85
N ASP A 29 53.38 8.29 -26.25
CA ASP A 29 54.68 8.96 -26.29
C ASP A 29 54.77 10.14 -25.33
N MET A 30 56.01 10.35 -24.86
CA MET A 30 56.45 11.22 -23.78
C MET A 30 57.47 12.23 -24.31
N SER A 31 57.34 13.51 -23.95
CA SER A 31 58.47 14.46 -23.84
C SER A 31 58.03 15.69 -23.01
N LEU A 32 58.47 15.84 -21.76
CA LEU A 32 59.65 16.55 -21.24
C LEU A 32 59.67 18.11 -21.39
N SER A 33 59.47 18.77 -20.24
CA SER A 33 60.20 19.93 -19.66
C SER A 33 60.31 21.28 -20.39
N THR A 34 59.93 22.41 -19.74
CA THR A 34 60.80 23.28 -18.88
C THR A 34 60.19 24.68 -18.61
N SER A 35 60.11 25.03 -17.32
CA SER A 35 60.08 26.31 -16.56
C SER A 35 59.83 27.73 -17.15
N VAL A 36 58.91 28.45 -16.46
CA VAL A 36 59.01 29.84 -15.89
C VAL A 36 58.79 31.07 -16.80
N SER A 37 57.65 31.79 -16.67
CA SER A 37 57.44 33.03 -15.88
C SER A 37 56.19 33.86 -16.30
N GLN A 38 55.34 34.15 -15.31
CA GLN A 38 54.41 35.29 -15.10
C GLN A 38 53.77 36.06 -16.29
N SER A 39 52.43 36.05 -16.39
CA SER A 39 51.56 37.18 -15.95
C SER A 39 50.08 37.01 -16.36
N ILE A 40 49.19 37.02 -15.34
CA ILE A 40 47.78 37.45 -15.28
C ILE A 40 46.97 37.48 -16.59
N THR A 41 45.99 36.58 -16.71
CA THR A 41 44.61 36.93 -17.13
C THR A 41 43.65 35.88 -16.56
N ASP A 42 42.59 36.34 -15.93
CA ASP A 42 41.54 35.54 -15.30
C ASP A 42 40.86 34.58 -16.28
N GLU A 43 40.96 33.27 -16.01
CA GLU A 43 39.89 32.33 -16.34
C GLU A 43 39.37 31.76 -15.03
N GLN A 44 38.32 32.40 -14.51
CA GLN A 44 37.36 31.73 -13.65
C GLN A 44 36.84 30.52 -14.44
N THR A 45 37.44 29.36 -14.21
CA THR A 45 36.73 28.09 -14.39
C THR A 45 35.64 28.09 -13.32
N SER A 46 34.50 28.70 -13.64
CA SER A 46 33.27 28.48 -12.90
C SER A 46 32.96 26.99 -13.09
N VAL A 47 33.35 26.19 -12.11
CA VAL A 47 32.69 24.92 -11.85
C VAL A 47 31.26 25.31 -11.52
N GLU A 48 30.40 25.36 -12.54
CA GLU A 48 28.97 25.55 -12.40
C GLU A 48 28.49 24.39 -11.53
N SER A 49 28.23 24.69 -10.26
CA SER A 49 27.71 23.72 -9.31
C SER A 49 26.43 23.15 -9.90
N LYS A 50 26.42 21.87 -10.29
CA LYS A 50 25.21 21.18 -10.74
C LYS A 50 24.10 21.48 -9.74
N LYS A 51 23.09 22.21 -10.20
CA LYS A 51 21.93 22.60 -9.39
C LYS A 51 21.27 21.33 -8.83
N SER A 52 21.14 21.23 -7.52
CA SER A 52 20.50 20.09 -6.86
C SER A 52 18.98 20.30 -6.85
N PHE A 53 18.29 19.83 -7.90
CA PHE A 53 16.83 19.99 -8.00
C PHE A 53 16.05 19.29 -6.87
N LYS A 54 16.66 18.29 -6.23
CA LYS A 54 16.06 17.56 -5.10
C LYS A 54 15.69 18.47 -3.93
N GLU A 55 16.42 19.56 -3.72
CA GLU A 55 16.18 20.52 -2.64
C GLU A 55 14.82 21.23 -2.77
N PHE A 56 14.31 21.40 -3.99
CA PHE A 56 13.00 22.02 -4.22
C PHE A 56 11.83 21.18 -3.70
N TYR A 57 12.03 19.88 -3.47
CA TYR A 57 11.01 19.01 -2.89
C TYR A 57 10.87 19.15 -1.37
N LYS A 58 11.70 19.96 -0.70
CA LYS A 58 11.62 20.16 0.75
C LYS A 58 10.20 20.43 1.28
N PRO A 59 9.35 21.26 0.65
CA PRO A 59 7.97 21.47 1.12
C PRO A 59 7.11 20.19 1.08
N VAL A 60 7.37 19.28 0.14
CA VAL A 60 6.71 17.97 0.08
C VAL A 60 7.16 17.12 1.26
N PHE A 61 8.46 17.08 1.55
CA PHE A 61 8.99 16.38 2.73
C PHE A 61 8.46 16.95 4.05
N ASP A 62 8.36 18.28 4.18
CA ASP A 62 7.78 18.93 5.36
C ASP A 62 6.30 18.52 5.55
N ASN A 63 5.54 18.35 4.46
CA ASN A 63 4.17 17.85 4.51
C ASN A 63 4.11 16.37 4.90
N TYR A 64 4.96 15.52 4.31
CA TYR A 64 5.02 14.10 4.69
C TYR A 64 5.49 13.92 6.13
N GLN A 65 6.39 14.75 6.63
CA GLN A 65 6.77 14.72 8.05
C GLN A 65 5.55 14.95 8.95
N LYS A 66 4.70 15.94 8.63
CA LYS A 66 3.44 16.17 9.35
C LYS A 66 2.52 14.96 9.24
N ILE A 67 2.23 14.51 8.01
CA ILE A 67 1.38 13.35 7.71
C ILE A 67 1.82 12.13 8.53
N LEU A 68 3.09 11.74 8.45
CA LEU A 68 3.61 10.54 9.10
C LEU A 68 3.68 10.64 10.63
N SER A 69 3.63 11.85 11.18
CA SER A 69 3.60 12.10 12.63
C SER A 69 2.19 12.28 13.21
N THR A 70 1.19 12.49 12.35
CA THR A 70 -0.19 12.75 12.79
C THR A 70 -0.80 11.48 13.39
N PRO A 71 -1.44 11.56 14.57
CA PRO A 71 -2.10 10.42 15.17
C PRO A 71 -3.27 9.95 14.31
N LYS A 72 -3.59 8.66 14.40
CA LYS A 72 -4.72 8.00 13.71
C LYS A 72 -6.06 8.37 14.38
N ASP A 73 -6.31 9.67 14.51
CA ASP A 73 -7.52 10.26 15.09
C ASP A 73 -8.26 11.08 14.02
N VAL A 74 -9.58 10.94 13.95
CA VAL A 74 -10.40 11.54 12.89
C VAL A 74 -10.31 13.06 12.88
N ASN A 75 -10.26 13.70 14.06
CA ASN A 75 -10.17 15.16 14.15
C ASN A 75 -8.77 15.65 13.75
N ALA A 76 -7.72 14.97 14.23
CA ALA A 76 -6.35 15.28 13.86
C ALA A 76 -6.10 15.13 12.35
N ILE A 77 -6.66 14.08 11.73
CA ILE A 77 -6.60 13.88 10.27
C ILE A 77 -7.34 15.01 9.54
N ALA A 78 -8.54 15.38 9.99
CA ALA A 78 -9.32 16.44 9.37
C ALA A 78 -8.64 17.81 9.46
N ASP A 79 -8.03 18.14 10.61
CA ASP A 79 -7.32 19.39 10.80
C ASP A 79 -6.00 19.45 10.02
N LEU A 80 -5.27 18.33 9.97
CA LEU A 80 -4.12 18.20 9.08
C LEU A 80 -4.54 18.42 7.62
N TYR A 81 -5.60 17.74 7.16
CA TYR A 81 -6.08 17.88 5.78
C TYR A 81 -6.39 19.33 5.41
N LYS A 82 -7.05 20.09 6.30
CA LYS A 82 -7.28 21.53 6.12
C LYS A 82 -5.98 22.32 6.01
N SER A 83 -4.97 21.98 6.81
CA SER A 83 -3.66 22.65 6.80
C SER A 83 -2.81 22.37 5.55
N LEU A 84 -3.09 21.26 4.85
CA LEU A 84 -2.40 20.86 3.62
C LEU A 84 -3.02 21.47 2.36
N GLN A 85 -4.09 22.25 2.50
CA GLN A 85 -4.73 22.97 1.39
C GLN A 85 -3.93 24.22 0.99
N GLY A 86 -4.06 24.64 -0.27
CA GLY A 86 -3.44 25.87 -0.79
C GLY A 86 -2.32 25.67 -1.80
N THR A 87 -2.04 24.43 -2.20
CA THR A 87 -1.23 24.14 -3.40
C THR A 87 -2.10 24.21 -4.66
N GLU A 88 -1.46 24.29 -5.83
CA GLU A 88 -2.15 24.31 -7.13
C GLU A 88 -3.01 23.05 -7.34
N ARG A 89 -2.49 21.89 -6.92
CA ARG A 89 -3.25 20.65 -6.76
C ARG A 89 -3.12 20.17 -5.31
N PRO A 90 -4.15 20.34 -4.46
CA PRO A 90 -4.12 19.83 -3.09
C PRO A 90 -4.14 18.30 -3.09
N ILE A 91 -3.48 17.71 -2.11
CA ILE A 91 -3.54 16.26 -1.85
C ILE A 91 -4.96 15.87 -1.45
N ASN A 92 -5.46 14.75 -1.96
CA ASN A 92 -6.78 14.26 -1.62
C ASN A 92 -6.85 13.80 -0.14
N SER A 93 -8.02 13.97 0.50
CA SER A 93 -8.22 13.53 1.89
C SER A 93 -7.94 12.04 2.08
N TRP A 94 -8.31 11.20 1.10
CA TRP A 94 -8.05 9.77 1.14
C TRP A 94 -6.57 9.42 1.02
N SER A 95 -5.81 10.20 0.25
CA SER A 95 -4.36 10.04 0.15
C SER A 95 -3.68 10.37 1.49
N VAL A 96 -4.12 11.44 2.16
CA VAL A 96 -3.65 11.81 3.51
C VAL A 96 -3.98 10.71 4.51
N GLU A 97 -5.24 10.25 4.53
CA GLU A 97 -5.68 9.18 5.41
C GLU A 97 -4.86 7.90 5.21
N ASN A 98 -4.69 7.47 3.95
CA ASN A 98 -3.90 6.28 3.63
C ASN A 98 -2.44 6.40 4.06
N ALA A 99 -1.82 7.54 3.84
CA ALA A 99 -0.44 7.77 4.25
C ALA A 99 -0.27 7.74 5.78
N ILE A 100 -1.24 8.26 6.53
CA ILE A 100 -1.25 8.19 8.01
C ILE A 100 -1.41 6.75 8.49
N TYR A 101 -2.37 6.01 7.93
CA TYR A 101 -2.62 4.63 8.34
C TYR A 101 -1.51 3.65 7.96
N GLN A 102 -0.70 4.00 6.95
CA GLN A 102 0.41 3.19 6.44
C GLN A 102 1.77 3.88 6.61
N ALA A 103 1.91 4.75 7.61
CA ALA A 103 3.09 5.61 7.77
C ALA A 103 4.42 4.85 7.80
N ASP A 104 4.45 3.65 8.38
CA ASP A 104 5.63 2.78 8.45
C ASP A 104 6.06 2.20 7.09
N LYS A 105 5.13 2.17 6.12
CA LYS A 105 5.30 1.61 4.78
C LYS A 105 5.53 2.66 3.70
N ILE A 106 5.35 3.94 4.04
CA ILE A 106 5.60 5.04 3.10
C ILE A 106 7.10 5.09 2.77
N ARG A 107 7.41 5.09 1.48
CA ARG A 107 8.74 5.27 0.91
C ARG A 107 8.69 6.35 -0.16
N TYR A 108 9.85 6.89 -0.50
CA TYR A 108 10.00 7.74 -1.67
C TYR A 108 11.14 7.27 -2.56
N ALA A 109 11.11 7.64 -3.82
CA ALA A 109 12.19 7.44 -4.76
C ALA A 109 12.27 8.63 -5.72
N TYR A 110 13.45 8.83 -6.30
CA TYR A 110 13.66 9.80 -7.37
C TYR A 110 13.82 9.07 -8.71
N ALA A 111 13.21 9.60 -9.76
CA ALA A 111 13.38 9.10 -11.11
C ALA A 111 13.16 10.22 -12.13
N ASP A 112 14.03 10.33 -13.13
CA ASP A 112 13.85 11.22 -14.29
C ASP A 112 12.88 10.54 -15.27
N LEU A 113 11.59 10.90 -15.18
CA LEU A 113 10.51 10.23 -15.91
C LEU A 113 10.36 10.73 -17.33
N ASN A 114 10.68 12.01 -17.57
CA ASN A 114 10.57 12.68 -18.88
C ASN A 114 11.92 12.84 -19.61
N GLN A 115 13.01 12.32 -19.03
CA GLN A 115 14.37 12.32 -19.59
C GLN A 115 14.92 13.72 -19.83
N ASP A 116 14.56 14.70 -18.99
CA ASP A 116 15.04 16.08 -19.11
C ASP A 116 16.24 16.41 -18.19
N GLY A 117 16.70 15.42 -17.41
CA GLY A 117 17.80 15.56 -16.47
C GLY A 117 17.38 16.07 -15.08
N VAL A 118 16.09 16.28 -14.84
CA VAL A 118 15.49 16.60 -13.54
C VAL A 118 14.72 15.38 -13.05
N GLU A 119 15.06 14.89 -11.85
CA GLU A 119 14.34 13.75 -11.28
C GLU A 119 13.02 14.20 -10.61
N GLU A 120 11.93 13.49 -10.91
CA GLU A 120 10.67 13.55 -10.19
C GLU A 120 10.71 12.82 -8.85
N LEU A 121 9.86 13.24 -7.92
CA LEU A 121 9.67 12.56 -6.63
C LEU A 121 8.44 11.66 -6.69
N LEU A 122 8.67 10.36 -6.53
CA LEU A 122 7.65 9.34 -6.33
C LEU A 122 7.48 9.06 -4.84
N VAL A 123 6.24 8.92 -4.41
CA VAL A 123 5.88 8.40 -3.07
C VAL A 123 5.08 7.13 -3.25
N GLY A 124 5.46 6.09 -2.53
CA GLY A 124 4.87 4.77 -2.62
C GLY A 124 4.59 4.16 -1.26
N ILE A 125 3.61 3.26 -1.23
CA ILE A 125 3.27 2.43 -0.08
C ILE A 125 3.78 1.01 -0.37
N GLU A 126 4.76 0.57 0.41
CA GLU A 126 5.32 -0.78 0.35
C GLU A 126 4.23 -1.83 0.65
N GLN A 127 3.99 -2.73 -0.28
CA GLN A 127 3.03 -3.84 -0.16
C GLN A 127 3.72 -5.07 0.44
N SER A 128 2.93 -6.03 0.94
CA SER A 128 3.47 -7.30 1.45
C SER A 128 4.17 -8.14 0.39
N SER A 129 3.89 -7.91 -0.90
CA SER A 129 4.60 -8.51 -2.03
C SER A 129 6.02 -7.94 -2.22
N GLY A 130 6.36 -6.84 -1.55
CA GLY A 130 7.57 -6.05 -1.80
C GLY A 130 7.41 -5.04 -2.95
N GLU A 131 6.25 -5.02 -3.62
CA GLU A 131 5.93 -4.01 -4.65
C GLU A 131 5.45 -2.71 -4.02
N TYR A 132 5.42 -1.65 -4.82
CA TYR A 132 4.99 -0.32 -4.37
C TYR A 132 3.69 0.11 -5.04
N PHE A 133 2.70 0.43 -4.21
CA PHE A 133 1.54 1.19 -4.68
C PHE A 133 1.89 2.68 -4.68
N ILE A 134 2.01 3.28 -5.87
CA ILE A 134 2.37 4.69 -6.00
C ILE A 134 1.21 5.55 -5.48
N SER A 135 1.46 6.28 -4.39
CA SER A 135 0.47 7.14 -3.73
C SER A 135 0.62 8.62 -4.12
N GLY A 136 1.76 9.03 -4.64
CA GLY A 136 1.97 10.39 -5.12
C GLY A 136 3.09 10.50 -6.14
N LEU A 137 2.88 11.33 -7.17
CA LEU A 137 3.90 11.73 -8.13
C LEU A 137 4.02 13.25 -8.13
N TYR A 138 5.19 13.76 -7.77
CA TYR A 138 5.48 15.20 -7.73
C TYR A 138 6.58 15.56 -8.73
N TYR A 139 6.35 16.63 -9.48
CA TYR A 139 7.28 17.17 -10.47
C TYR A 139 7.51 18.66 -10.23
N LEU A 140 8.55 19.23 -10.81
CA LEU A 140 8.86 20.65 -10.65
C LEU A 140 8.27 21.47 -11.81
N VAL A 141 7.58 22.55 -11.48
CA VAL A 141 7.23 23.61 -12.42
C VAL A 141 7.82 24.92 -11.93
N ASN A 142 8.72 25.51 -12.71
CA ASN A 142 9.48 26.70 -12.30
C ASN A 142 10.07 26.54 -10.87
N GLU A 143 10.75 25.42 -10.62
CA GLU A 143 11.40 25.09 -9.35
C GLU A 143 10.44 24.92 -8.16
N LYS A 144 9.14 24.76 -8.41
CA LYS A 144 8.13 24.50 -7.37
C LYS A 144 7.56 23.11 -7.53
N PRO A 145 7.50 22.30 -6.46
CA PRO A 145 6.92 20.97 -6.53
C PRO A 145 5.40 21.06 -6.67
N ILE A 146 4.88 20.34 -7.65
CA ILE A 146 3.45 20.20 -7.93
C ILE A 146 3.10 18.71 -7.90
N LEU A 147 2.00 18.36 -7.23
CA LEU A 147 1.41 17.03 -7.33
C LEU A 147 0.83 16.86 -8.74
N LEU A 148 1.34 15.90 -9.52
CA LEU A 148 0.81 15.59 -10.86
C LEU A 148 -0.34 14.58 -10.79
N ALA A 149 -0.16 13.50 -10.02
CA ALA A 149 -1.13 12.43 -9.85
C ALA A 149 -0.95 11.79 -8.47
N GLU A 150 -2.00 11.16 -7.96
CA GLU A 150 -1.98 10.48 -6.65
C GLU A 150 -2.66 9.12 -6.71
N GLY A 151 -2.37 8.25 -5.74
CA GLY A 151 -2.98 6.93 -5.65
C GLY A 151 -3.57 6.72 -4.26
N PHE A 152 -4.82 6.28 -4.21
CA PHE A 152 -5.48 5.97 -2.95
C PHE A 152 -6.59 4.93 -3.08
N VAL A 153 -6.89 4.34 -1.94
CA VAL A 153 -7.95 3.39 -1.69
C VAL A 153 -8.73 3.96 -0.51
N ALA A 154 -9.88 4.57 -0.76
CA ALA A 154 -10.68 5.15 0.32
C ALA A 154 -11.11 4.08 1.33
N GLY A 155 -11.00 4.40 2.62
CA GLY A 155 -11.45 3.54 3.72
C GLY A 155 -12.97 3.36 3.75
N HIS A 156 -13.73 4.27 3.15
CA HIS A 156 -15.18 4.18 2.97
C HIS A 156 -15.65 4.84 1.67
N GLY A 157 -16.90 4.60 1.27
CA GLY A 157 -17.49 5.20 0.06
C GLY A 157 -16.99 4.62 -1.28
N GLY A 158 -15.98 3.76 -1.27
CA GLY A 158 -15.53 2.99 -2.43
C GLY A 158 -14.72 3.79 -3.45
N ALA A 159 -14.27 5.01 -3.13
CA ALA A 159 -13.41 5.77 -4.05
C ALA A 159 -12.02 5.10 -4.18
N ARG A 160 -11.51 5.07 -5.40
CA ARG A 160 -10.20 4.52 -5.78
C ARG A 160 -9.54 5.45 -6.76
N ASN A 161 -8.24 5.62 -6.63
CA ASN A 161 -7.41 6.31 -7.60
C ASN A 161 -6.07 5.57 -7.73
N SER A 162 -5.56 5.46 -8.95
CA SER A 162 -4.24 4.89 -9.21
C SER A 162 -3.62 5.57 -10.41
N MET A 163 -2.33 5.38 -10.61
CA MET A 163 -1.64 5.85 -11.79
C MET A 163 -0.81 4.75 -12.44
N ASN A 164 -0.73 4.81 -13.76
CA ASN A 164 0.25 4.08 -14.56
C ASN A 164 1.25 5.09 -15.11
N ILE A 165 2.54 4.81 -14.93
CA ILE A 165 3.64 5.66 -15.39
C ILE A 165 4.34 4.91 -16.52
N TYR A 166 4.45 5.54 -17.68
CA TYR A 166 5.08 4.96 -18.86
C TYR A 166 6.50 5.50 -19.02
N LYS A 167 7.35 4.71 -19.70
CA LYS A 167 8.78 5.01 -19.90
C LYS A 167 9.07 6.28 -20.72
N ASP A 168 8.05 6.83 -21.38
CA ASP A 168 8.12 8.03 -22.23
C ASP A 168 7.65 9.31 -21.52
N GLY A 169 7.44 9.26 -20.21
CA GLY A 169 7.00 10.42 -19.42
C GLY A 169 5.49 10.63 -19.43
N ASP A 170 4.71 9.71 -20.01
CA ASP A 170 3.26 9.77 -19.92
C ASP A 170 2.75 9.17 -18.61
N ILE A 171 1.72 9.79 -18.05
CA ILE A 171 1.07 9.38 -16.80
C ILE A 171 -0.41 9.19 -17.05
N LEU A 172 -0.91 7.97 -16.90
CA LEU A 172 -2.35 7.67 -16.94
C LEU A 172 -2.89 7.58 -15.51
N GLU A 173 -3.62 8.60 -15.08
CA GLU A 173 -4.33 8.63 -13.81
C GLU A 173 -5.76 8.09 -13.98
N LEU A 174 -6.16 7.12 -13.16
CA LEU A 174 -7.46 6.47 -13.20
C LEU A 174 -8.14 6.64 -11.84
N SER A 175 -9.32 7.26 -11.83
CA SER A 175 -10.19 7.43 -10.66
C SER A 175 -11.47 6.62 -10.88
N TRP A 176 -11.90 5.77 -9.94
CA TRP A 176 -13.14 5.01 -10.07
C TRP A 176 -13.83 4.69 -8.75
N SER A 177 -15.10 4.30 -8.80
CA SER A 177 -15.80 3.68 -7.67
C SER A 177 -15.63 2.17 -7.70
N SER A 178 -15.21 1.56 -6.60
CA SER A 178 -15.03 0.10 -6.48
C SER A 178 -16.33 -0.68 -6.66
N GLY A 179 -17.49 -0.07 -6.41
CA GLY A 179 -18.79 -0.73 -6.55
C GLY A 179 -19.27 -0.85 -8.00
N SER A 180 -19.11 0.22 -8.79
CA SER A 180 -19.59 0.26 -10.17
C SER A 180 -18.49 0.03 -11.21
N GLY A 181 -17.22 0.27 -10.84
CA GLY A 181 -16.10 0.39 -11.77
C GLY A 181 -16.10 1.70 -12.56
N GLU A 182 -17.16 2.50 -12.48
CA GLU A 182 -17.30 3.75 -13.23
C GLU A 182 -16.35 4.82 -12.68
N GLY A 183 -15.78 5.58 -13.60
CA GLY A 183 -14.68 6.45 -13.27
C GLY A 183 -14.29 7.40 -14.39
N ARG A 184 -13.12 8.02 -14.21
CA ARG A 184 -12.51 8.95 -15.14
C ARG A 184 -11.03 8.62 -15.28
N GLY A 185 -10.56 8.55 -16.52
CA GLY A 185 -9.14 8.40 -16.83
C GLY A 185 -8.61 9.67 -17.48
N VAL A 186 -7.39 10.06 -17.11
CA VAL A 186 -6.70 11.24 -17.63
C VAL A 186 -5.27 10.86 -17.98
N LEU A 187 -4.90 11.06 -19.24
CA LEU A 187 -3.53 10.89 -19.71
C LEU A 187 -2.83 12.25 -19.72
N TYR A 188 -1.73 12.34 -18.99
CA TYR A 188 -0.82 13.48 -19.00
C TYR A 188 0.47 13.13 -19.72
N HIS A 189 1.10 14.13 -20.33
CA HIS A 189 2.46 14.08 -20.86
C HIS A 189 3.32 15.07 -20.08
N MET A 190 4.42 14.59 -19.51
CA MET A 190 5.38 15.43 -18.80
C MET A 190 6.25 16.18 -19.80
N ASN A 191 6.17 17.51 -19.78
CA ASN A 191 7.00 18.36 -20.62
C ASN A 191 8.42 18.50 -20.03
N PRO A 192 9.45 18.66 -20.86
CA PRO A 192 10.81 18.91 -20.38
C PRO A 192 10.97 20.33 -19.83
N ASN A 193 12.09 20.59 -19.16
CA ASN A 193 12.52 21.90 -18.68
C ASN A 193 11.56 22.51 -17.63
N GLN A 194 11.02 21.66 -16.75
CA GLN A 194 10.12 22.10 -15.65
C GLN A 194 8.90 22.90 -16.13
N GLN A 195 8.37 22.55 -17.31
CA GLN A 195 7.10 23.07 -17.78
C GLN A 195 5.95 22.24 -17.21
N ALA A 196 4.80 22.88 -16.99
CA ALA A 196 3.61 22.17 -16.53
C ALA A 196 3.25 21.03 -17.48
N ALA A 197 2.90 19.86 -16.94
CA ALA A 197 2.51 18.71 -17.75
C ALA A 197 1.24 19.00 -18.58
N ASN A 198 1.20 18.50 -19.80
CA ASN A 198 0.04 18.64 -20.67
C ASN A 198 -0.97 17.54 -20.38
N LYS A 199 -2.25 17.90 -20.33
CA LYS A 199 -3.33 16.92 -20.41
C LYS A 199 -3.57 16.56 -21.88
N ILE A 200 -3.31 15.31 -22.24
CA ILE A 200 -3.41 14.81 -23.61
C ILE A 200 -4.81 14.27 -23.92
N GLN A 201 -5.36 13.49 -22.98
CA GLN A 201 -6.66 12.85 -23.15
C GLN A 201 -7.37 12.75 -21.79
N GLU A 202 -8.68 12.89 -21.81
CA GLU A 202 -9.54 12.71 -20.64
C GLU A 202 -10.86 12.11 -21.09
N GLN A 203 -11.29 11.04 -20.43
CA GLN A 203 -12.56 10.39 -20.75
C GLN A 203 -13.15 9.67 -19.53
N ASN A 204 -14.46 9.46 -19.57
CA ASN A 204 -15.12 8.52 -18.67
C ASN A 204 -14.66 7.10 -19.01
N ILE A 205 -14.46 6.30 -17.98
CA ILE A 205 -14.00 4.92 -18.07
C ILE A 205 -14.86 4.03 -17.19
N ARG A 206 -14.81 2.73 -17.47
CA ARG A 206 -15.24 1.71 -16.53
C ARG A 206 -14.07 0.76 -16.31
N VAL A 207 -13.48 0.77 -15.12
CA VAL A 207 -12.37 -0.10 -14.74
C VAL A 207 -12.86 -1.55 -14.79
N PRO A 208 -12.40 -2.37 -15.76
CA PRO A 208 -12.87 -3.73 -15.94
C PRO A 208 -12.17 -4.66 -14.95
N GLY A 209 -12.86 -5.70 -14.47
CA GLY A 209 -12.24 -6.69 -13.58
C GLY A 209 -11.14 -7.54 -14.23
N ASN A 210 -11.09 -7.62 -15.57
CA ASN A 210 -10.16 -8.51 -16.30
C ASN A 210 -9.59 -7.91 -17.60
N LYS A 211 -9.79 -6.62 -17.87
CA LYS A 211 -9.30 -5.95 -19.08
C LYS A 211 -8.56 -4.68 -18.67
N SER A 212 -7.38 -4.47 -19.23
CA SER A 212 -6.64 -3.24 -19.02
C SER A 212 -7.18 -2.09 -19.89
N LEU A 213 -7.04 -0.86 -19.39
CA LEU A 213 -7.46 0.38 -20.06
C LEU A 213 -6.35 1.05 -20.87
N HIS A 214 -5.10 0.55 -20.86
CA HIS A 214 -3.98 1.22 -21.53
C HIS A 214 -4.26 1.54 -23.01
N SER A 215 -4.82 0.59 -23.76
CA SER A 215 -5.12 0.75 -25.18
C SER A 215 -6.13 1.86 -25.47
N ASP A 216 -7.04 2.12 -24.54
CA ASP A 216 -8.08 3.14 -24.67
C ASP A 216 -7.47 4.56 -24.61
N PHE A 217 -6.23 4.66 -24.13
CA PHE A 217 -5.40 5.86 -24.08
C PHE A 217 -4.17 5.76 -25.00
N GLY A 218 -4.16 4.81 -25.96
CA GLY A 218 -3.05 4.65 -26.90
C GLY A 218 -1.76 4.11 -26.28
N LYS A 219 -1.85 3.40 -25.15
CA LYS A 219 -0.72 2.85 -24.39
C LYS A 219 -0.75 1.33 -24.31
N SER A 220 0.34 0.73 -23.84
CA SER A 220 0.49 -0.71 -23.62
C SER A 220 1.20 -1.05 -22.31
N GLU A 221 0.98 -2.26 -21.81
CA GLU A 221 1.63 -2.75 -20.57
C GLU A 221 3.16 -2.83 -20.71
N SER A 222 3.68 -3.12 -21.91
CA SER A 222 5.13 -3.18 -22.16
C SER A 222 5.85 -1.84 -22.00
N GLU A 223 5.10 -0.74 -22.08
CA GLU A 223 5.59 0.63 -21.92
C GLU A 223 5.60 1.07 -20.45
N LEU A 224 5.00 0.29 -19.54
CA LEU A 224 5.00 0.60 -18.11
C LEU A 224 6.41 0.62 -17.55
N MET A 225 6.67 1.62 -16.72
CA MET A 225 7.87 1.69 -15.91
C MET A 225 7.85 0.60 -14.82
N ASN A 226 9.02 0.02 -14.53
CA ASN A 226 9.18 -0.94 -13.45
C ASN A 226 9.73 -0.24 -12.20
N PHE A 227 8.87 0.07 -11.24
CA PHE A 227 9.28 0.80 -10.04
C PHE A 227 10.07 -0.04 -9.03
N ASN A 228 10.06 -1.37 -9.15
CA ASN A 228 10.79 -2.25 -8.23
C ASN A 228 12.33 -2.11 -8.37
N GLN A 229 12.78 -1.40 -9.41
CA GLN A 229 14.20 -1.14 -9.67
C GLN A 229 14.68 0.21 -9.10
N LEU A 230 13.77 1.00 -8.53
CA LEU A 230 14.12 2.30 -7.95
C LEU A 230 14.77 2.15 -6.58
N ASP A 231 15.61 3.13 -6.21
CA ASP A 231 16.20 3.23 -4.88
C ASP A 231 15.19 3.83 -3.91
N TRP A 232 14.32 2.97 -3.34
CA TRP A 232 13.29 3.38 -2.40
C TRP A 232 13.86 3.69 -1.02
N GLN A 233 13.60 4.90 -0.53
CA GLN A 233 14.11 5.45 0.71
C GLN A 233 12.99 5.71 1.71
N LYS A 234 13.33 5.74 3.00
CA LYS A 234 12.40 6.12 4.07
C LYS A 234 12.45 7.62 4.29
N PHE A 235 11.30 8.23 4.57
CA PHE A 235 11.26 9.63 5.00
C PHE A 235 12.01 9.79 6.34
N GLU A 236 13.01 10.68 6.35
CA GLU A 236 13.65 11.12 7.58
C GLU A 236 12.68 12.01 8.36
N GLY A 237 12.32 11.59 9.57
CA GLY A 237 11.16 12.12 10.30
C GLY A 237 10.31 11.04 10.95
N SER A 238 10.49 9.76 10.55
CA SER A 238 10.09 8.60 11.37
C SER A 238 10.83 8.51 12.72
N SER A 239 11.77 9.43 12.97
CA SER A 239 12.40 9.66 14.28
C SER A 239 11.87 10.95 14.91
N GLY A 240 10.56 10.98 15.13
CA GLY A 240 9.99 11.46 16.40
C GLY A 240 10.15 10.42 17.50
N SER A 241 11.26 9.67 17.52
CA SER A 241 11.74 8.98 18.69
C SER A 241 12.78 9.91 19.31
N THR A 242 12.29 10.89 20.06
CA THR A 242 13.02 11.25 21.29
C THR A 242 13.29 9.93 21.99
N THR A 243 14.54 9.71 22.32
CA THR A 243 15.07 8.60 23.10
C THR A 243 14.19 8.36 24.33
N ILE A 244 13.14 7.57 24.16
CA ILE A 244 12.54 6.76 25.22
C ILE A 244 12.97 5.36 24.83
N THR A 245 13.96 4.89 25.57
CA THR A 245 14.34 3.48 25.71
C THR A 245 13.19 2.55 25.33
N GLY A 246 13.44 1.70 24.34
CA GLY A 246 12.41 0.93 23.67
C GLY A 246 11.62 0.00 24.58
N GLU A 247 10.32 -0.08 24.29
CA GLU A 247 9.61 -1.33 24.18
C GLU A 247 9.09 -1.42 22.74
N LYS A 248 9.60 -2.41 21.99
CA LYS A 248 8.97 -2.92 20.77
C LYS A 248 7.49 -3.13 21.10
N GLN A 249 6.54 -2.50 20.38
CA GLN A 249 5.13 -2.86 20.53
C GLN A 249 4.98 -4.34 20.18
N LYS A 250 4.90 -5.18 21.20
CA LYS A 250 4.79 -6.62 21.09
C LYS A 250 3.45 -6.90 20.42
N ALA A 251 3.46 -7.59 19.29
CA ALA A 251 2.23 -8.01 18.63
C ALA A 251 1.39 -8.81 19.65
N PRO A 252 0.14 -8.40 19.94
CA PRO A 252 -0.67 -9.04 20.97
C PRO A 252 -1.05 -10.47 20.57
N TRP A 253 -1.03 -10.77 19.26
CA TRP A 253 -1.28 -12.09 18.71
C TRP A 253 -0.11 -12.60 17.87
N ASN A 254 0.08 -13.92 17.87
CA ASN A 254 1.09 -14.62 17.08
C ASN A 254 0.71 -16.10 16.87
N ALA A 255 1.48 -16.81 16.04
CA ALA A 255 1.24 -18.22 15.71
C ALA A 255 1.25 -19.18 16.93
N SER A 256 2.05 -18.89 17.96
CA SER A 256 2.08 -19.71 19.19
C SER A 256 0.77 -19.59 19.97
N LYS A 257 0.28 -18.35 20.15
CA LYS A 257 -1.02 -18.07 20.78
C LYS A 257 -2.17 -18.67 19.97
N SER A 258 -2.10 -18.55 18.65
CA SER A 258 -3.05 -19.16 17.71
C SER A 258 -3.15 -20.68 17.90
N ALA A 259 -2.01 -21.38 17.97
CA ALA A 259 -1.97 -22.83 18.18
C ALA A 259 -2.53 -23.24 19.55
N LYS A 260 -2.27 -22.46 20.61
CA LYS A 260 -2.84 -22.69 21.95
C LYS A 260 -4.37 -22.51 21.94
N LEU A 261 -4.86 -21.46 21.29
CA LEU A 261 -6.31 -21.23 21.15
C LEU A 261 -6.97 -22.37 20.38
N GLU A 262 -6.36 -22.84 19.29
CA GLU A 262 -6.89 -23.95 18.51
C GLU A 262 -7.04 -25.24 19.34
N ALA A 263 -6.00 -25.57 20.11
CA ALA A 263 -6.02 -26.72 21.02
C ALA A 263 -7.12 -26.58 22.10
N PHE A 264 -7.25 -25.39 22.68
CA PHE A 264 -8.29 -25.09 23.66
C PHE A 264 -9.69 -25.24 23.05
N ILE A 265 -9.96 -24.62 21.89
CA ILE A 265 -11.28 -24.64 21.24
C ILE A 265 -11.70 -26.07 20.90
N LYS A 266 -10.76 -26.92 20.47
CA LYS A 266 -11.03 -28.34 20.22
C LYS A 266 -11.52 -29.05 21.49
N GLY A 267 -10.78 -28.97 22.59
CA GLY A 267 -11.15 -29.63 23.85
C GLY A 267 -12.37 -29.02 24.52
N TRP A 268 -12.56 -27.70 24.39
CA TRP A 268 -13.73 -26.99 24.86
C TRP A 268 -15.00 -27.43 24.11
N GLY A 269 -14.96 -27.51 22.78
CA GLY A 269 -16.07 -28.01 21.97
C GLY A 269 -16.47 -29.44 22.33
N GLU A 270 -15.48 -30.33 22.48
CA GLU A 270 -15.72 -31.72 22.93
C GLU A 270 -16.45 -31.77 24.29
N ARG A 271 -16.02 -30.98 25.28
CA ARG A 271 -16.65 -30.93 26.61
C ARG A 271 -18.10 -30.43 26.58
N LEU A 272 -18.42 -29.49 25.69
CA LEU A 272 -19.78 -28.97 25.54
C LEU A 272 -20.68 -29.85 24.65
N GLY A 273 -20.19 -31.01 24.18
CA GLY A 273 -20.92 -31.85 23.23
C GLY A 273 -21.09 -31.20 21.86
N GLN A 274 -20.19 -30.26 21.51
CA GLN A 274 -20.10 -29.56 20.23
C GLN A 274 -18.71 -29.77 19.63
N PRO A 275 -18.34 -31.02 19.28
CA PRO A 275 -17.03 -31.31 18.68
C PRO A 275 -16.91 -30.67 17.29
N ASN A 276 -15.72 -30.73 16.68
CA ASN A 276 -15.48 -30.32 15.29
C ASN A 276 -15.53 -28.82 14.95
N TYR A 277 -15.23 -27.93 15.90
CA TYR A 277 -14.87 -26.55 15.53
C TYR A 277 -13.68 -26.55 14.56
N LYS A 278 -13.84 -25.86 13.43
CA LYS A 278 -12.81 -25.67 12.41
C LYS A 278 -12.36 -24.22 12.39
N LYS A 279 -11.04 -24.02 12.42
CA LYS A 279 -10.40 -22.73 12.21
C LYS A 279 -10.62 -22.26 10.76
N GLY A 280 -10.83 -20.96 10.54
CA GLY A 280 -10.76 -20.41 9.19
C GLY A 280 -10.92 -18.89 9.06
N ILE A 281 -9.89 -18.26 8.48
CA ILE A 281 -9.85 -16.94 7.80
C ILE A 281 -9.23 -17.12 6.39
N SER A 282 -9.20 -18.35 5.86
CA SER A 282 -8.71 -18.64 4.51
C SER A 282 -9.51 -19.76 3.84
N GLY A 283 -10.03 -19.47 2.63
CA GLY A 283 -10.58 -20.46 1.70
C GLY A 283 -12.10 -20.63 1.73
N GLY A 284 -12.85 -19.63 2.21
CA GLY A 284 -14.33 -19.62 2.14
C GLY A 284 -14.98 -18.48 2.92
N ASP A 285 -14.29 -17.35 3.01
CA ASP A 285 -14.43 -16.42 4.13
C ASP A 285 -15.44 -15.31 3.92
N VAL A 286 -16.26 -15.13 4.95
CA VAL A 286 -17.00 -13.89 5.18
C VAL A 286 -15.96 -12.81 5.44
N GLY A 287 -15.65 -12.03 4.40
CA GLY A 287 -14.77 -10.87 4.49
C GLY A 287 -15.29 -9.87 5.51
N ALA A 288 -14.40 -9.05 6.08
CA ALA A 288 -14.74 -8.12 7.16
C ALA A 288 -15.88 -7.14 6.75
N ASP A 289 -16.01 -6.85 5.45
CA ASP A 289 -17.10 -6.06 4.87
C ASP A 289 -18.51 -6.63 5.07
N HIS A 290 -18.62 -7.89 5.46
CA HIS A 290 -19.88 -8.60 5.65
C HIS A 290 -20.17 -8.93 7.13
N LEU A 291 -19.47 -8.28 8.06
CA LEU A 291 -19.69 -8.41 9.49
C LEU A 291 -20.58 -7.28 10.01
N TYR A 292 -21.63 -7.65 10.73
CA TYR A 292 -22.60 -6.72 11.30
C TYR A 292 -22.84 -7.01 12.78
N THR A 293 -23.12 -5.99 13.59
CA THR A 293 -23.54 -6.18 14.98
C THR A 293 -24.99 -6.68 15.01
N LEU A 294 -25.24 -7.75 15.77
CA LEU A 294 -26.59 -8.19 16.07
C LEU A 294 -27.11 -7.38 17.27
N ARG A 295 -28.15 -6.58 17.05
CA ARG A 295 -28.81 -5.76 18.07
C ARG A 295 -30.19 -6.33 18.37
N ASP A 296 -30.55 -6.42 19.64
CA ASP A 296 -31.89 -6.84 20.06
C ASP A 296 -32.93 -5.71 19.91
N ASP A 297 -32.47 -4.46 19.78
CA ASP A 297 -33.26 -3.23 19.87
C ASP A 297 -33.33 -2.39 18.58
N GLY A 298 -32.84 -2.89 17.44
CA GLY A 298 -32.78 -2.11 16.22
C GLY A 298 -32.13 -2.82 15.02
N PRO A 299 -31.95 -2.12 13.89
CA PRO A 299 -31.29 -2.69 12.72
C PRO A 299 -29.81 -2.98 13.02
N SER A 300 -29.30 -4.07 12.45
CA SER A 300 -27.88 -4.43 12.54
C SER A 300 -26.98 -3.39 11.87
N GLU A 301 -25.86 -3.06 12.51
CA GLU A 301 -24.91 -2.05 12.00
C GLU A 301 -23.66 -2.71 11.44
N LYS A 302 -23.10 -2.16 10.37
CA LYS A 302 -21.84 -2.67 9.81
C LYS A 302 -20.72 -2.50 10.83
N MET A 303 -19.98 -3.57 11.10
CA MET A 303 -18.85 -3.52 12.02
C MET A 303 -17.63 -2.85 11.37
N ASN A 304 -16.96 -1.97 12.11
CA ASN A 304 -15.60 -1.55 11.79
C ASN A 304 -14.63 -2.67 12.22
N ALA A 305 -14.48 -3.67 11.37
CA ALA A 305 -13.66 -4.83 11.61
C ALA A 305 -12.62 -5.06 10.50
N GLU A 306 -11.51 -5.70 10.85
CA GLU A 306 -10.54 -6.22 9.90
C GLU A 306 -9.98 -7.55 10.40
N TYR A 307 -9.47 -8.39 9.51
CA TYR A 307 -8.76 -9.61 9.89
C TYR A 307 -7.25 -9.34 9.98
N THR A 308 -6.57 -9.90 10.98
CA THR A 308 -5.12 -9.72 11.18
C THR A 308 -4.49 -10.90 11.93
N ASP A 309 -3.34 -11.38 11.47
CA ASP A 309 -2.62 -12.48 12.13
C ASP A 309 -1.85 -12.04 13.38
N THR A 310 -1.73 -10.73 13.61
CA THR A 310 -0.90 -10.15 14.67
C THR A 310 -1.71 -9.45 15.76
N GLY A 311 -3.00 -9.21 15.50
CA GLY A 311 -3.84 -8.37 16.37
C GLY A 311 -3.46 -6.89 16.33
N LEU A 312 -2.46 -6.51 15.52
CA LEU A 312 -2.18 -5.14 15.15
C LEU A 312 -3.05 -4.75 13.96
N GLY A 313 -3.44 -3.48 13.92
CA GLY A 313 -4.42 -2.99 12.97
C GLY A 313 -5.10 -1.71 13.46
N ASN A 314 -5.96 -1.15 12.63
CA ASN A 314 -6.62 0.13 12.81
C ASN A 314 -8.15 0.01 13.01
N ALA A 315 -8.74 -1.14 12.69
CA ALA A 315 -10.18 -1.35 12.87
C ALA A 315 -10.56 -1.35 14.37
N GLN A 316 -11.81 -0.98 14.66
CA GLN A 316 -12.33 -1.06 16.04
C GLN A 316 -12.24 -2.50 16.55
N TYR A 317 -12.49 -3.49 15.70
CA TYR A 317 -12.40 -4.91 16.01
C TYR A 317 -11.41 -5.61 15.09
N ARG A 318 -10.25 -5.98 15.63
CA ARG A 318 -9.19 -6.66 14.89
C ARG A 318 -9.33 -8.16 15.10
N ILE A 319 -10.00 -8.83 14.18
CA ILE A 319 -10.31 -10.25 14.25
C ILE A 319 -9.03 -11.04 14.01
N VAL A 320 -8.57 -11.74 15.04
CA VAL A 320 -7.35 -12.55 14.98
C VAL A 320 -7.63 -14.01 14.65
N GLU A 321 -8.82 -14.51 15.00
CA GLU A 321 -9.22 -15.89 14.74
C GLU A 321 -10.73 -16.02 14.55
N ARG A 322 -11.14 -17.02 13.77
CA ARG A 322 -12.52 -17.48 13.66
C ARG A 322 -12.57 -19.01 13.74
N TYR A 323 -13.51 -19.52 14.52
CA TYR A 323 -13.82 -20.94 14.60
C TYR A 323 -15.30 -21.18 14.34
N SER A 324 -15.61 -22.13 13.46
CA SER A 324 -16.99 -22.46 13.09
C SER A 324 -17.26 -23.95 13.27
N ASN A 325 -18.41 -24.28 13.86
CA ASN A 325 -18.93 -25.65 13.95
C ASN A 325 -20.13 -25.80 13.01
N TRP A 326 -20.06 -26.79 12.14
CA TRP A 326 -21.04 -27.06 11.08
C TRP A 326 -21.83 -28.36 11.29
N ASP A 327 -21.60 -29.07 12.40
CA ASP A 327 -22.20 -30.39 12.63
C ASP A 327 -23.74 -30.34 12.73
N LYS A 328 -24.30 -29.18 13.05
CA LYS A 328 -25.75 -28.94 13.17
C LYS A 328 -26.33 -28.13 12.01
N TYR A 329 -25.70 -28.16 10.83
CA TYR A 329 -26.20 -27.47 9.65
C TYR A 329 -27.72 -27.67 9.44
N PRO A 330 -28.51 -26.60 9.19
CA PRO A 330 -28.09 -25.25 8.79
C PRO A 330 -27.68 -24.32 9.93
N ASP A 331 -27.76 -24.75 11.19
CA ASP A 331 -27.33 -23.95 12.34
C ASP A 331 -25.82 -24.06 12.51
N VAL A 332 -25.11 -22.97 12.22
CA VAL A 332 -23.65 -22.89 12.35
C VAL A 332 -23.32 -22.01 13.53
N HIS A 333 -22.45 -22.53 14.39
CA HIS A 333 -21.93 -21.78 15.54
C HIS A 333 -20.55 -21.25 15.21
N SER A 334 -20.45 -19.94 15.02
CA SER A 334 -19.17 -19.28 14.75
C SER A 334 -18.76 -18.37 15.90
N TYR A 335 -17.50 -18.46 16.30
CA TYR A 335 -16.86 -17.56 17.24
C TYR A 335 -15.77 -16.74 16.56
N PHE A 336 -15.77 -15.43 16.80
CA PHE A 336 -14.80 -14.49 16.27
C PHE A 336 -14.04 -13.86 17.43
N PHE A 337 -12.72 -13.98 17.42
CA PHE A 337 -11.84 -13.52 18.48
C PHE A 337 -11.22 -12.21 18.03
N ALA A 338 -11.48 -11.13 18.76
CA ALA A 338 -11.13 -9.78 18.34
C ALA A 338 -10.38 -9.02 19.42
N ILE A 339 -9.35 -8.29 19.01
CA ILE A 339 -8.67 -7.33 19.87
C ILE A 339 -9.15 -5.95 19.47
N THR A 340 -9.81 -5.24 20.39
CA THR A 340 -10.31 -3.89 20.13
C THR A 340 -9.16 -2.93 19.88
N ASN A 341 -9.40 -1.79 19.23
CA ASN A 341 -8.38 -0.76 19.07
C ASN A 341 -7.77 -0.24 20.39
N THR A 342 -8.46 -0.40 21.53
CA THR A 342 -7.95 -0.10 22.89
C THR A 342 -7.07 -1.21 23.48
N GLY A 343 -6.96 -2.36 22.81
CA GLY A 343 -6.21 -3.53 23.27
C GLY A 343 -7.03 -4.51 24.11
N GLU A 344 -8.31 -4.25 24.33
CA GLU A 344 -9.22 -5.13 25.06
C GLU A 344 -9.60 -6.33 24.19
N THR A 345 -9.81 -7.48 24.83
CA THR A 345 -10.22 -8.70 24.13
C THR A 345 -11.74 -8.84 24.15
N ILE A 346 -12.33 -9.19 23.01
CA ILE A 346 -13.74 -9.53 22.91
C ILE A 346 -13.92 -10.76 22.02
N VAL A 347 -14.85 -11.64 22.40
CA VAL A 347 -15.24 -12.79 21.58
C VAL A 347 -16.69 -12.61 21.16
N PHE A 348 -16.93 -12.59 19.86
CA PHE A 348 -18.27 -12.56 19.29
C PHE A 348 -18.73 -13.97 18.97
N HIS A 349 -20.04 -14.18 19.05
CA HIS A 349 -20.74 -15.36 18.60
C HIS A 349 -21.72 -14.98 17.49
N SER A 350 -21.80 -15.82 16.46
CA SER A 350 -22.79 -15.73 15.39
C SER A 350 -23.46 -17.10 15.18
N PRO A 351 -24.80 -17.18 15.27
CA PRO A 351 -25.56 -18.41 15.01
C PRO A 351 -26.03 -18.58 13.56
N THR A 352 -25.59 -17.73 12.62
CA THR A 352 -26.22 -17.63 11.28
C THR A 352 -25.36 -18.20 10.16
N THR A 353 -26.00 -18.73 9.11
CA THR A 353 -25.37 -19.19 7.85
C THR A 353 -25.70 -18.30 6.64
N ASN A 354 -25.96 -17.02 6.87
CA ASN A 354 -26.73 -16.18 5.95
C ASN A 354 -25.94 -15.70 4.70
N GLY A 355 -25.68 -16.60 3.75
CA GLY A 355 -25.32 -16.26 2.36
C GLY A 355 -24.07 -15.40 2.17
N GLY A 356 -23.16 -15.36 3.15
CA GLY A 356 -21.96 -14.53 3.14
C GLY A 356 -22.00 -13.31 4.07
N ILE A 357 -23.09 -13.07 4.81
CA ILE A 357 -23.21 -12.05 5.86
C ILE A 357 -23.29 -12.70 7.24
N MET A 358 -22.57 -12.15 8.22
CA MET A 358 -22.57 -12.64 9.60
C MET A 358 -23.00 -11.55 10.57
N TYR A 359 -23.94 -11.91 11.44
CA TYR A 359 -24.40 -11.05 12.53
C TYR A 359 -23.79 -11.51 13.84
N LEU A 360 -23.00 -10.64 14.45
CA LEU A 360 -22.13 -10.92 15.58
C LEU A 360 -22.67 -10.23 16.83
N LYS A 361 -22.77 -10.98 17.92
CA LYS A 361 -23.00 -10.43 19.27
C LYS A 361 -21.91 -10.88 20.23
N PRO A 362 -21.52 -10.08 21.22
CA PRO A 362 -20.61 -10.54 22.27
C PRO A 362 -21.12 -11.86 22.87
N THR A 363 -20.23 -12.83 23.06
CA THR A 363 -20.62 -14.12 23.62
C THR A 363 -20.85 -14.00 25.13
N GLU A 364 -21.85 -14.70 25.65
CA GLU A 364 -22.04 -14.85 27.10
C GLU A 364 -21.14 -15.95 27.69
N ASN A 365 -20.40 -16.68 26.86
CA ASN A 365 -19.52 -17.74 27.34
C ASN A 365 -18.24 -17.13 27.94
N THR A 366 -18.19 -17.11 29.28
CA THR A 366 -17.09 -16.51 30.03
C THR A 366 -15.80 -17.33 29.96
N GLU A 367 -15.86 -18.64 29.72
CA GLU A 367 -14.68 -19.51 29.65
C GLU A 367 -13.84 -19.20 28.41
N ILE A 368 -14.46 -19.08 27.23
CA ILE A 368 -13.74 -18.77 25.99
C ILE A 368 -13.24 -17.32 25.97
N GLN A 369 -13.98 -16.39 26.60
CA GLN A 369 -13.52 -15.01 26.77
C GLN A 369 -12.29 -14.95 27.67
N ALA A 370 -12.33 -15.66 28.81
CA ALA A 370 -11.23 -15.69 29.76
C ALA A 370 -9.96 -16.31 29.16
N GLU A 371 -10.10 -17.41 28.41
CA GLU A 371 -8.94 -18.04 27.76
C GLU A 371 -8.33 -17.14 26.68
N PHE A 372 -9.16 -16.50 25.85
CA PHE A 372 -8.64 -15.59 24.84
C PHE A 372 -7.90 -14.41 25.46
N LYS A 373 -8.47 -13.82 26.53
CA LYS A 373 -7.82 -12.78 27.31
C LYS A 373 -6.47 -13.24 27.87
N ARG A 374 -6.43 -14.42 28.50
CA ARG A 374 -5.21 -15.02 29.05
C ARG A 374 -4.12 -15.17 28.00
N LEU A 375 -4.47 -15.62 26.78
CA LEU A 375 -3.52 -15.79 25.68
C LEU A 375 -3.01 -14.44 25.15
N VAL A 376 -3.84 -13.41 25.06
CA VAL A 376 -3.41 -12.06 24.66
C VAL A 376 -2.45 -11.46 25.68
N GLU A 377 -2.72 -11.65 26.97
CA GLU A 377 -1.88 -11.18 28.08
C GLU A 377 -0.61 -12.02 28.31
N GLU A 378 -0.54 -13.23 27.72
CA GLU A 378 0.63 -14.10 27.80
C GLU A 378 1.82 -13.51 27.04
N GLU A 379 2.99 -13.50 27.69
CA GLU A 379 4.24 -13.00 27.10
C GLU A 379 4.88 -13.98 26.10
#